data_AF-A0A1B8U1I6-F1
#
_entry.id   AF-A0A1B8U1I6-F1
#
_cell.length_a   1.000
_cell.length_b   1.000
_cell.length_c   1.000
_cell.angle_alpha   90.00
_cell.angle_beta   90.00
_cell.angle_gamma   90.00
#
_symmetry.space_group_name_H-M   'P 1'
#
loop_
_entity.id
_entity.type
_entity.pdbx_description
1 polymer ?
#
loop_
_entity_poly.entity_id
_entity_poly.type
_entity_poly.pdbx_seq_one_letter_code
_entity_poly.pdbx_strand_id
1 'polypeptide(L)'
;MNDIHFLKDNIRYGCWLIDNINFSGEEFKKQIIFKNQKIDLLITDYKNLKKLKEPFKDWIYNKLINNGMMYSKNSPLPINSIFIIALNGYENQNSTDFTHLFQLCLRLVYFSPSLVSSTSEYIPKGAIVMPNWDGYKNCSPFSRLEINPTTFEKAIEYFNILSSLNVKYSSVLEEIYKITGINEILLELLSLYSFIEGFWSNDKETTNLKTSFNRMLSEDYAPGRENKFIRKSIINKIENQNGLLRNRKLDDMRHILAHGIYKREENTWNKEQWDTIYTQRDLLIELVIESLINKMKKT
;
A
#
# COMPACT_ATOMS: atom_id res chain seq x y z
N MET A 1 8.83 -51.53 -11.84
CA MET A 1 9.85 -50.46 -11.75
C MET A 1 9.58 -49.48 -12.87
N ASN A 2 8.94 -48.37 -12.54
CA ASN A 2 8.90 -47.15 -13.34
C ASN A 2 8.61 -46.03 -12.34
N ASP A 3 9.63 -45.70 -11.56
CA ASP A 3 9.66 -44.50 -10.74
C ASP A 3 9.81 -43.31 -11.69
N ILE A 4 8.66 -42.79 -12.14
CA ILE A 4 8.61 -41.49 -12.77
C ILE A 4 8.88 -40.49 -11.66
N HIS A 5 10.13 -40.01 -11.60
CA HIS A 5 10.56 -38.85 -10.83
C HIS A 5 9.72 -37.61 -11.21
N PHE A 6 8.54 -37.45 -10.62
CA PHE A 6 7.72 -36.22 -10.64
C PHE A 6 8.16 -35.24 -9.54
N LEU A 7 9.46 -35.04 -9.39
CA LEU A 7 10.04 -34.17 -8.38
C LEU A 7 11.15 -33.34 -9.03
N LYS A 8 10.86 -32.12 -9.54
CA LYS A 8 11.84 -31.00 -9.54
C LYS A 8 11.46 -29.59 -10.05
N ASP A 9 10.25 -29.29 -10.54
CA ASP A 9 9.94 -27.92 -11.02
C ASP A 9 8.88 -27.18 -10.17
N ASN A 10 9.12 -27.05 -8.85
CA ASN A 10 8.20 -26.45 -7.86
C ASN A 10 8.58 -25.02 -7.40
N ILE A 11 9.54 -24.38 -8.08
CA ILE A 11 10.11 -23.10 -7.65
C ILE A 11 9.56 -21.98 -8.53
N ARG A 12 9.05 -20.91 -7.92
CA ARG A 12 8.57 -19.70 -8.60
C ARG A 12 9.37 -18.48 -8.19
N TYR A 13 9.51 -17.53 -9.10
CA TYR A 13 10.14 -16.24 -8.83
C TYR A 13 9.11 -15.13 -9.04
N GLY A 14 9.03 -14.18 -8.13
CA GLY A 14 8.08 -13.08 -8.16
C GLY A 14 8.75 -11.76 -8.50
N CYS A 15 8.09 -10.95 -9.32
CA CYS A 15 8.46 -9.58 -9.60
C CYS A 15 7.23 -8.68 -9.43
N TRP A 16 7.30 -7.71 -8.53
CA TRP A 16 6.30 -6.65 -8.38
C TRP A 16 6.84 -5.35 -8.96
N LEU A 17 5.96 -4.56 -9.55
CA LEU A 17 6.28 -3.24 -10.06
C LEU A 17 5.55 -2.18 -9.23
N ILE A 18 6.26 -1.13 -8.86
CA ILE A 18 5.68 0.06 -8.22
C ILE A 18 5.94 1.28 -9.10
N ASP A 19 4.89 2.02 -9.45
CA ASP A 19 4.97 3.22 -10.29
C ASP A 19 4.44 4.46 -9.56
N ASN A 20 4.64 5.63 -10.18
CA ASN A 20 4.20 6.93 -9.70
C ASN A 20 4.76 7.30 -8.31
N ILE A 21 6.00 6.88 -8.03
CA ILE A 21 6.71 7.07 -6.76
C ILE A 21 8.20 7.35 -7.01
N ASN A 22 8.84 8.10 -6.11
CA ASN A 22 10.27 8.34 -6.19
C ASN A 22 11.07 7.13 -5.70
N PHE A 23 12.28 6.97 -6.22
CA PHE A 23 13.25 6.00 -5.76
C PHE A 23 14.57 6.71 -5.48
N SER A 24 15.20 6.33 -4.37
CA SER A 24 16.50 6.88 -3.95
C SER A 24 17.62 6.73 -4.99
N GLY A 25 17.44 5.83 -5.97
CA GLY A 25 18.40 5.60 -7.06
C GLY A 25 19.45 4.53 -6.76
N GLU A 26 19.52 4.06 -5.50
CA GLU A 26 20.42 3.00 -5.08
C GLU A 26 19.67 1.67 -4.97
N GLU A 27 20.14 0.65 -5.70
CA GLU A 27 19.60 -0.71 -5.52
C GLU A 27 19.92 -1.24 -4.12
N PHE A 28 18.98 -1.96 -3.52
CA PHE A 28 19.19 -2.56 -2.20
C PHE A 28 18.50 -3.91 -2.07
N LYS A 29 18.95 -4.70 -1.09
CA LYS A 29 18.42 -6.02 -0.79
C LYS A 29 17.73 -6.04 0.57
N LYS A 30 16.68 -6.83 0.66
CA LYS A 30 15.99 -7.17 1.91
C LYS A 30 15.74 -8.67 1.97
N GLN A 31 15.54 -9.19 3.16
CA GLN A 31 15.17 -10.58 3.35
C GLN A 31 13.87 -10.64 4.13
N ILE A 32 12.97 -11.53 3.69
CA ILE A 32 11.75 -11.88 4.41
C ILE A 32 11.72 -13.38 4.68
N ILE A 33 10.91 -13.77 5.67
CA ILE A 33 10.70 -15.17 6.01
C ILE A 33 9.21 -15.49 5.84
N PHE A 34 8.89 -16.51 5.06
CA PHE A 34 7.52 -16.97 4.88
C PHE A 34 7.47 -18.49 4.97
N LYS A 35 6.66 -19.04 5.89
CA LYS A 35 6.56 -20.49 6.14
C LYS A 35 7.94 -21.19 6.26
N ASN A 36 8.85 -20.59 7.03
CA ASN A 36 10.26 -21.02 7.24
C ASN A 36 11.19 -20.94 6.01
N GLN A 37 10.71 -20.44 4.88
CA GLN A 37 11.54 -20.14 3.73
C GLN A 37 12.07 -18.72 3.80
N LYS A 38 13.38 -18.54 3.66
CA LYS A 38 14.00 -17.23 3.47
C LYS A 38 13.83 -16.81 2.02
N ILE A 39 13.35 -15.59 1.78
CA ILE A 39 13.20 -15.02 0.44
C ILE A 39 14.01 -13.72 0.39
N ASP A 40 14.99 -13.68 -0.49
CA ASP A 40 15.86 -12.54 -0.76
C ASP A 40 15.20 -11.67 -1.84
N LEU A 41 14.94 -10.43 -1.49
CA LEU A 41 14.36 -9.42 -2.37
C LEU A 41 15.44 -8.47 -2.86
N LEU A 42 15.41 -8.15 -4.15
CA LEU A 42 16.12 -7.03 -4.75
C LEU A 42 15.14 -5.92 -5.12
N ILE A 43 15.41 -4.72 -4.63
CA ILE A 43 14.65 -3.51 -4.96
C ILE A 43 15.55 -2.66 -5.85
N THR A 44 15.08 -2.34 -7.06
CA THR A 44 15.90 -1.69 -8.10
C THR A 44 15.03 -0.92 -9.09
N ASP A 45 15.63 0.01 -9.83
CA ASP A 45 15.00 0.70 -10.96
C ASP A 45 15.43 0.11 -12.31
N TYR A 46 14.82 0.58 -13.39
CA TYR A 46 15.15 0.18 -14.76
C TYR A 46 16.62 0.37 -15.13
N LYS A 47 17.26 1.46 -14.66
CA LYS A 47 18.66 1.77 -15.01
C LYS A 47 19.61 0.69 -14.49
N ASN A 48 19.35 0.19 -13.28
CA ASN A 48 20.18 -0.80 -12.61
C ASN A 48 19.90 -2.26 -13.09
N LEU A 49 18.70 -2.55 -13.61
CA LEU A 49 18.33 -3.89 -14.11
C LEU A 49 19.27 -4.46 -15.19
N LYS A 50 19.97 -3.61 -15.94
CA LYS A 50 20.89 -4.05 -17.02
C LYS A 50 22.02 -4.97 -16.51
N LYS A 51 22.31 -4.94 -15.22
CA LYS A 51 23.37 -5.71 -14.56
C LYS A 51 22.88 -7.06 -14.00
N LEU A 52 21.58 -7.37 -14.12
CA LEU A 52 21.04 -8.64 -13.63
C LEU A 52 21.66 -9.84 -14.35
N LYS A 53 21.87 -10.92 -13.58
CA LYS A 53 22.31 -12.21 -14.11
C LYS A 53 21.11 -13.00 -14.64
N GLU A 54 21.37 -13.94 -15.55
CA GLU A 54 20.36 -14.91 -15.98
C GLU A 54 19.91 -15.79 -14.79
N PRO A 55 18.63 -16.23 -14.76
CA PRO A 55 17.59 -16.07 -15.79
C PRO A 55 16.76 -14.77 -15.69
N PHE A 56 17.03 -13.91 -14.68
CA PHE A 56 16.23 -12.71 -14.43
C PHE A 56 16.36 -11.67 -15.54
N LYS A 57 17.52 -11.60 -16.20
CA LYS A 57 17.72 -10.67 -17.30
C LYS A 57 16.80 -10.97 -18.49
N ASP A 58 16.75 -12.22 -18.97
CA ASP A 58 15.82 -12.57 -20.05
C ASP A 58 14.36 -12.34 -19.64
N TRP A 59 13.96 -12.83 -18.47
CA TRP A 59 12.59 -12.69 -18.01
C TRP A 59 12.16 -11.22 -17.84
N ILE A 60 12.90 -10.44 -17.06
CA ILE A 60 12.50 -9.07 -16.72
C ILE A 60 12.73 -8.13 -17.89
N TYR A 61 13.92 -8.14 -18.49
CA TYR A 61 14.25 -7.18 -19.54
C TYR A 61 13.57 -7.54 -20.88
N ASN A 62 13.72 -8.78 -21.34
CA ASN A 62 13.22 -9.14 -22.67
C ASN A 62 11.72 -9.38 -22.69
N LYS A 63 11.13 -9.87 -21.59
CA LYS A 63 9.72 -10.28 -21.59
C LYS A 63 8.84 -9.30 -20.83
N LEU A 64 9.17 -8.90 -19.60
CA LEU A 64 8.32 -7.95 -18.87
C LEU A 64 8.39 -6.54 -19.46
N ILE A 65 9.60 -6.02 -19.68
CA ILE A 65 9.76 -4.64 -20.16
C ILE A 65 9.34 -4.54 -21.63
N ASN A 66 9.87 -5.35 -22.54
CA ASN A 66 9.52 -5.19 -23.96
C ASN A 66 8.02 -5.46 -24.22
N ASN A 67 7.43 -6.52 -23.66
CA ASN A 67 6.00 -6.75 -23.83
C ASN A 67 5.17 -5.67 -23.13
N GLY A 68 5.57 -5.26 -21.93
CA GLY A 68 4.90 -4.17 -21.22
C GLY A 68 4.94 -2.85 -21.99
N MET A 69 6.04 -2.55 -22.70
CA MET A 69 6.14 -1.40 -23.59
C MET A 69 5.20 -1.52 -24.80
N MET A 70 5.09 -2.72 -25.41
CA MET A 70 4.20 -2.97 -26.55
C MET A 70 2.70 -2.90 -26.19
N TYR A 71 2.33 -3.30 -24.97
CA TYR A 71 0.93 -3.38 -24.54
C TYR A 71 0.53 -2.27 -23.54
N SER A 72 1.33 -1.19 -23.44
CA SER A 72 1.22 -0.13 -22.43
C SER A 72 0.00 0.80 -22.52
N LYS A 73 -0.91 0.59 -23.48
CA LYS A 73 -2.02 1.53 -23.76
C LYS A 73 -2.88 1.85 -22.52
N ASN A 74 -2.95 0.93 -21.56
CA ASN A 74 -3.68 1.07 -20.31
C ASN A 74 -2.84 0.69 -19.07
N SER A 75 -1.51 0.89 -19.11
CA SER A 75 -0.65 0.61 -17.97
C SER A 75 0.52 1.60 -17.87
N PRO A 76 1.10 1.79 -16.68
CA PRO A 76 2.36 2.49 -16.56
C PRO A 76 3.45 1.86 -17.44
N LEU A 77 4.38 2.68 -17.91
CA LEU A 77 5.52 2.20 -18.67
C LEU A 77 6.51 1.52 -17.70
N PRO A 78 6.84 0.22 -17.86
CA PRO A 78 7.70 -0.49 -16.91
C PRO A 78 9.07 0.16 -16.70
N ILE A 79 9.55 0.94 -17.66
CA ILE A 79 10.81 1.68 -17.57
C ILE A 79 10.81 2.78 -16.49
N ASN A 80 9.63 3.22 -16.05
CA ASN A 80 9.44 4.21 -14.98
C ASN A 80 9.20 3.55 -13.62
N SER A 81 8.97 2.23 -13.61
CA SER A 81 8.63 1.51 -12.40
C SER A 81 9.86 1.10 -11.60
N ILE A 82 9.64 0.92 -10.30
CA ILE A 82 10.56 0.27 -9.38
C ILE A 82 10.20 -1.21 -9.32
N PHE A 83 11.23 -2.05 -9.40
CA PHE A 83 11.12 -3.50 -9.46
C PHE A 83 11.50 -4.08 -8.11
N ILE A 84 10.64 -4.98 -7.60
CA ILE A 84 10.91 -5.78 -6.41
C ILE A 84 10.95 -7.23 -6.86
N ILE A 85 12.12 -7.86 -6.78
CA ILE A 85 12.39 -9.17 -7.39
C ILE A 85 12.78 -10.16 -6.30
N ALA A 86 12.08 -11.30 -6.20
CA ALA A 86 12.53 -12.44 -5.42
C ALA A 86 13.69 -13.13 -6.15
N LEU A 87 14.91 -13.01 -5.59
CA LEU A 87 16.15 -13.53 -6.17
C LEU A 87 16.30 -15.04 -6.00
N ASN A 88 15.78 -15.57 -4.90
CA ASN A 88 15.60 -17.01 -4.73
C ASN A 88 14.11 -17.33 -4.83
N GLY A 89 13.81 -18.43 -5.49
CA GLY A 89 12.42 -18.77 -5.75
C GLY A 89 11.73 -19.37 -4.52
N TYR A 90 10.43 -19.14 -4.42
CA TYR A 90 9.54 -19.65 -3.38
C TYR A 90 8.72 -20.84 -3.85
N GLU A 91 8.22 -21.64 -2.91
CA GLU A 91 7.48 -22.85 -3.21
C GLU A 91 6.11 -22.57 -3.85
N ASN A 92 5.79 -23.34 -4.90
CA ASN A 92 4.53 -23.27 -5.64
C ASN A 92 3.28 -23.48 -4.75
N GLN A 93 3.34 -24.37 -3.75
CA GLN A 93 2.18 -24.73 -2.93
C GLN A 93 1.60 -23.53 -2.16
N ASN A 94 2.43 -22.52 -1.87
CA ASN A 94 2.06 -21.34 -1.10
C ASN A 94 2.25 -20.03 -1.88
N SER A 95 2.47 -20.11 -3.19
CA SER A 95 2.81 -18.95 -4.01
C SER A 95 1.71 -17.89 -3.98
N THR A 96 0.46 -18.30 -4.12
CA THR A 96 -0.69 -17.37 -4.14
C THR A 96 -0.85 -16.63 -2.81
N ASP A 97 -0.76 -17.33 -1.68
CA ASP A 97 -0.83 -16.71 -0.35
C ASP A 97 0.31 -15.70 -0.17
N PHE A 98 1.53 -16.11 -0.52
CA PHE A 98 2.71 -15.26 -0.43
C PHE A 98 2.56 -14.00 -1.29
N THR A 99 2.20 -14.17 -2.56
CA THR A 99 2.18 -13.08 -3.52
C THR A 99 1.09 -12.07 -3.24
N HIS A 100 -0.11 -12.53 -2.86
CA HIS A 100 -1.20 -11.67 -2.44
C HIS A 100 -0.88 -10.94 -1.13
N LEU A 101 -0.32 -11.64 -0.14
CA LEU A 101 0.04 -11.02 1.13
C LEU A 101 1.12 -9.95 0.94
N PHE A 102 2.18 -10.26 0.19
CA PHE A 102 3.24 -9.30 -0.05
C PHE A 102 2.76 -8.11 -0.88
N GLN A 103 1.92 -8.34 -1.89
CA GLN A 103 1.27 -7.27 -2.65
C GLN A 103 0.41 -6.36 -1.76
N LEU A 104 -0.38 -6.95 -0.84
CA LEU A 104 -1.16 -6.19 0.13
C LEU A 104 -0.26 -5.31 1.00
N CYS A 105 0.85 -5.85 1.52
CA CYS A 105 1.80 -5.09 2.33
C CYS A 105 2.40 -3.91 1.56
N LEU A 106 2.79 -4.13 0.29
CA LEU A 106 3.26 -3.06 -0.58
C LEU A 106 2.17 -2.00 -0.81
N ARG A 107 0.92 -2.39 -1.03
CA ARG A 107 -0.21 -1.46 -1.22
C ARG A 107 -0.55 -0.65 0.03
N LEU A 108 -0.36 -1.22 1.22
CA LEU A 108 -0.58 -0.54 2.50
C LEU A 108 0.52 0.50 2.80
N VAL A 109 1.74 0.30 2.29
CA VAL A 109 2.85 1.24 2.48
C VAL A 109 2.91 2.26 1.34
N TYR A 110 2.74 1.78 0.11
CA TYR A 110 2.78 2.56 -1.13
C TYR A 110 1.38 2.66 -1.71
N PHE A 111 0.50 3.31 -0.94
CA PHE A 111 -0.88 3.57 -1.33
C PHE A 111 -0.93 4.62 -2.46
N SER A 112 -2.13 4.76 -3.06
CA SER A 112 -2.40 5.76 -4.10
C SER A 112 -1.88 7.14 -3.69
N PRO A 113 -1.28 7.94 -4.57
CA PRO A 113 -1.28 7.77 -6.02
C PRO A 113 -0.20 6.81 -6.55
N SER A 114 0.60 6.20 -5.67
CA SER A 114 1.51 5.12 -6.07
C SER A 114 0.69 3.93 -6.58
N LEU A 115 1.24 3.21 -7.56
CA LEU A 115 0.58 2.06 -8.17
C LEU A 115 1.39 0.81 -7.88
N VAL A 116 0.75 -0.26 -7.41
CA VAL A 116 1.40 -1.56 -7.17
C VAL A 116 0.75 -2.63 -8.04
N SER A 117 1.55 -3.20 -8.94
CA SER A 117 1.10 -4.26 -9.86
C SER A 117 0.76 -5.55 -9.13
N SER A 118 0.02 -6.45 -9.79
CA SER A 118 0.06 -7.87 -9.44
C SER A 118 1.46 -8.44 -9.66
N THR A 119 1.76 -9.55 -9.00
CA THR A 119 3.03 -10.25 -9.19
C THR A 119 3.12 -10.76 -10.61
N SER A 120 4.20 -10.43 -11.29
CA SER A 120 4.68 -11.23 -12.40
C SER A 120 5.44 -12.43 -11.87
N GLU A 121 5.08 -13.62 -12.31
CA GLU A 121 5.75 -14.85 -11.89
C GLU A 121 6.52 -15.49 -13.04
N TYR A 122 7.73 -15.95 -12.74
CA TYR A 122 8.52 -16.83 -13.61
C TYR A 122 8.58 -18.23 -13.03
N ILE A 123 8.17 -19.20 -13.85
CA ILE A 123 8.24 -20.63 -13.58
C ILE A 123 9.28 -21.21 -14.54
N PRO A 124 10.40 -21.78 -14.05
CA PRO A 124 11.40 -22.41 -14.92
C PRO A 124 10.76 -23.46 -15.83
N LYS A 125 11.04 -23.39 -17.14
CA LYS A 125 10.44 -24.24 -18.19
C LYS A 125 8.90 -24.16 -18.31
N GLY A 126 8.27 -23.26 -17.58
CA GLY A 126 6.83 -23.01 -17.61
C GLY A 126 6.49 -21.69 -18.32
N ALA A 127 5.35 -21.12 -17.94
CA ALA A 127 4.87 -19.84 -18.43
C ALA A 127 5.40 -18.67 -17.59
N ILE A 128 5.32 -17.47 -18.16
CA ILE A 128 5.49 -16.21 -17.43
C ILE A 128 4.12 -15.57 -17.30
N VAL A 129 3.78 -15.17 -16.08
CA VAL A 129 2.58 -14.39 -15.80
C VAL A 129 2.94 -12.91 -15.89
N MET A 130 2.23 -12.14 -16.72
CA MET A 130 2.46 -10.71 -16.86
C MET A 130 1.84 -9.95 -15.67
N PRO A 131 2.46 -8.84 -15.22
CA PRO A 131 1.90 -8.02 -14.17
C PRO A 131 0.66 -7.29 -14.71
N ASN A 132 -0.37 -7.22 -13.88
CA ASN A 132 -1.59 -6.47 -14.13
C ASN A 132 -1.64 -5.25 -13.20
N TRP A 133 -2.24 -4.16 -13.67
CA TRP A 133 -2.40 -2.90 -12.95
C TRP A 133 -3.89 -2.68 -12.71
N ASP A 134 -4.46 -3.46 -11.80
CA ASP A 134 -5.89 -3.38 -11.46
C ASP A 134 -6.28 -1.94 -11.12
N GLY A 135 -7.27 -1.43 -11.84
CA GLY A 135 -7.81 -0.09 -11.61
C GLY A 135 -6.96 1.07 -12.13
N TYR A 136 -5.94 0.82 -12.98
CA TYR A 136 -5.17 1.90 -13.61
C TYR A 136 -6.10 2.89 -14.34
N LYS A 137 -6.09 4.11 -13.84
CA LYS A 137 -6.59 5.32 -14.50
C LYS A 137 -5.43 6.30 -14.44
N ASN A 138 -5.24 7.14 -15.46
CA ASN A 138 -4.20 8.17 -15.42
C ASN A 138 -4.34 8.99 -14.13
N CYS A 139 -3.47 8.74 -13.15
CA CYS A 139 -3.41 9.50 -11.91
C CYS A 139 -2.58 10.75 -12.18
N SER A 140 -3.19 11.92 -12.00
CA SER A 140 -2.52 13.22 -12.09
C SER A 140 -1.57 13.52 -10.91
N PRO A 141 -1.85 13.15 -9.66
CA PRO A 141 -0.91 13.40 -8.56
C PRO A 141 0.22 12.38 -8.53
N PHE A 142 1.44 12.81 -8.25
CA PHE A 142 2.61 11.96 -8.02
C PHE A 142 2.80 11.70 -6.53
N SER A 143 3.23 10.50 -6.14
CA SER A 143 3.39 10.15 -4.73
C SER A 143 4.47 10.98 -4.05
N ARG A 144 4.18 11.48 -2.84
CA ARG A 144 5.16 12.17 -2.00
C ARG A 144 6.10 11.19 -1.28
N LEU A 145 5.78 9.90 -1.31
CA LEU A 145 6.61 8.86 -0.73
C LEU A 145 7.83 8.59 -1.62
N GLU A 146 8.85 8.02 -0.98
CA GLU A 146 10.07 7.59 -1.65
C GLU A 146 10.38 6.16 -1.22
N ILE A 147 10.80 5.33 -2.18
CA ILE A 147 11.33 3.99 -1.91
C ILE A 147 12.85 4.08 -1.68
N ASN A 148 13.25 3.75 -0.46
CA ASN A 148 14.64 3.63 -0.03
C ASN A 148 14.77 2.51 1.02
N PRO A 149 15.99 2.13 1.44
CA PRO A 149 16.19 1.02 2.37
C PRO A 149 15.43 1.17 3.69
N THR A 150 15.16 2.40 4.15
CA THR A 150 14.49 2.69 5.41
C THR A 150 12.97 2.65 5.26
N THR A 151 12.42 3.30 4.25
CA THR A 151 10.97 3.33 4.03
C THR A 151 10.41 1.96 3.66
N PHE A 152 11.22 1.12 3.00
CA PHE A 152 10.84 -0.25 2.64
C PHE A 152 10.74 -1.19 3.84
N GLU A 153 11.41 -0.90 4.98
CA GLU A 153 11.28 -1.71 6.19
C GLU A 153 9.85 -1.80 6.69
N LYS A 154 9.05 -0.76 6.46
CA LYS A 154 7.63 -0.76 6.84
C LYS A 154 6.84 -1.85 6.13
N ALA A 155 7.15 -2.12 4.86
CA ALA A 155 6.49 -3.19 4.09
C ALA A 155 6.92 -4.57 4.61
N ILE A 156 8.19 -4.70 5.03
CA ILE A 156 8.71 -5.92 5.65
C ILE A 156 8.08 -6.16 7.02
N GLU A 157 7.98 -5.12 7.85
CA GLU A 157 7.32 -5.18 9.15
C GLU A 157 5.88 -5.66 8.99
N TYR A 158 5.09 -5.01 8.12
CA TYR A 158 3.71 -5.40 7.85
C TYR A 158 3.61 -6.84 7.37
N PHE A 159 4.50 -7.27 6.48
CA PHE A 159 4.54 -8.64 6.00
C PHE A 159 4.81 -9.64 7.14
N ASN A 160 5.78 -9.37 8.00
CA ASN A 160 6.11 -10.25 9.12
C ASN A 160 4.95 -10.38 10.12
N ILE A 161 4.26 -9.28 10.41
CA ILE A 161 3.08 -9.29 11.29
C ILE A 161 1.98 -10.11 10.65
N LEU A 162 1.59 -9.78 9.42
CA LEU A 162 0.44 -10.39 8.78
C LEU A 162 0.67 -11.84 8.39
N SER A 163 1.91 -12.23 8.05
CA SER A 163 2.26 -13.63 7.79
C SER A 163 2.23 -14.51 9.05
N SER A 164 2.43 -13.91 10.23
CA SER A 164 2.31 -14.62 11.51
C SER A 164 0.87 -14.86 11.94
N LEU A 165 -0.06 -14.06 11.41
CA LEU A 165 -1.48 -14.15 11.72
C LEU A 165 -2.15 -15.10 10.72
N ASN A 166 -2.72 -16.22 11.20
CA ASN A 166 -3.52 -17.14 10.39
C ASN A 166 -4.81 -16.44 9.90
N VAL A 167 -4.68 -15.67 8.81
CA VAL A 167 -5.66 -15.12 7.87
C VAL A 167 -7.08 -14.92 8.42
N LYS A 168 -7.25 -14.05 9.42
CA LYS A 168 -8.57 -13.53 9.85
C LYS A 168 -8.82 -12.06 9.53
N TYR A 169 -7.79 -11.33 9.08
CA TYR A 169 -7.83 -9.87 8.98
C TYR A 169 -7.62 -9.30 7.56
N SER A 170 -7.50 -10.15 6.54
CA SER A 170 -7.28 -9.70 5.16
C SER A 170 -8.42 -8.81 4.66
N SER A 171 -9.66 -9.12 5.02
CA SER A 171 -10.82 -8.39 4.51
C SER A 171 -10.86 -6.91 4.90
N VAL A 172 -10.44 -6.57 6.14
CA VAL A 172 -10.43 -5.17 6.63
C VAL A 172 -9.30 -4.38 5.97
N LEU A 173 -8.11 -4.98 5.82
CA LEU A 173 -6.99 -4.33 5.13
C LEU A 173 -7.26 -4.19 3.63
N GLU A 174 -7.93 -5.16 3.02
CA GLU A 174 -8.42 -5.06 1.64
C GLU A 174 -9.45 -3.95 1.47
N GLU A 175 -10.30 -3.71 2.47
CA GLU A 175 -11.25 -2.59 2.46
C GLU A 175 -10.52 -1.25 2.48
N ILE A 176 -9.49 -1.10 3.32
CA ILE A 176 -8.63 0.10 3.28
C ILE A 176 -7.98 0.26 1.91
N TYR A 177 -7.44 -0.81 1.33
CA TYR A 177 -6.89 -0.75 -0.02
C TYR A 177 -7.93 -0.25 -1.04
N LYS A 178 -9.17 -0.77 -1.00
CA LYS A 178 -10.26 -0.31 -1.88
C LYS A 178 -10.57 1.17 -1.67
N ILE A 179 -10.58 1.66 -0.42
CA ILE A 179 -10.74 3.09 -0.12
C ILE A 179 -9.59 3.88 -0.76
N THR A 180 -8.34 3.42 -0.60
CA THR A 180 -7.19 4.12 -1.18
C THR A 180 -7.17 4.15 -2.70
N GLY A 181 -7.91 3.24 -3.36
CA GLY A 181 -8.06 3.18 -4.81
C GLY A 181 -9.12 4.12 -5.39
N ILE A 182 -9.82 4.91 -4.57
CA ILE A 182 -10.82 5.87 -5.04
C ILE A 182 -10.11 7.02 -5.77
N ASN A 183 -10.38 7.19 -7.06
CA ASN A 183 -9.71 8.19 -7.91
C ASN A 183 -10.18 9.65 -7.68
N GLU A 184 -10.88 9.91 -6.58
CA GLU A 184 -11.38 11.23 -6.20
C GLU A 184 -11.08 11.46 -4.72
N ILE A 185 -10.23 12.45 -4.44
CA ILE A 185 -9.59 12.66 -3.13
C ILE A 185 -10.58 13.00 -2.02
N LEU A 186 -11.67 13.71 -2.34
CA LEU A 186 -12.70 14.12 -1.38
C LEU A 186 -13.60 12.93 -1.01
N LEU A 187 -13.94 12.07 -1.96
CA LEU A 187 -14.66 10.82 -1.73
C LEU A 187 -13.81 9.81 -0.95
N GLU A 188 -12.52 9.75 -1.23
CA GLU A 188 -11.57 8.96 -0.47
C GLU A 188 -11.51 9.41 0.99
N LEU A 189 -11.34 10.72 1.24
CA LEU A 189 -11.38 11.31 2.58
C LEU A 189 -12.69 11.01 3.31
N LEU A 190 -13.83 11.17 2.64
CA LEU A 190 -15.14 10.86 3.22
C LEU A 190 -15.24 9.39 3.62
N SER A 191 -14.73 8.49 2.77
CA SER A 191 -14.71 7.05 3.01
C SER A 191 -13.82 6.69 4.20
N LEU A 192 -12.63 7.32 4.32
CA LEU A 192 -11.74 7.15 5.48
C LEU A 192 -12.39 7.62 6.78
N TYR A 193 -13.00 8.81 6.79
CA TYR A 193 -13.70 9.30 7.98
C TYR A 193 -14.87 8.40 8.37
N SER A 194 -15.66 7.94 7.39
CA SER A 194 -16.79 7.02 7.62
C SER A 194 -16.31 5.67 8.15
N PHE A 195 -15.21 5.15 7.61
CA PHE A 195 -14.57 3.94 8.11
C PHE A 195 -14.11 4.11 9.56
N ILE A 196 -13.42 5.21 9.89
CA ILE A 196 -12.98 5.47 11.26
C ILE A 196 -14.18 5.55 12.21
N GLU A 197 -15.21 6.30 11.82
CA GLU A 197 -16.42 6.50 12.60
C GLU A 197 -17.11 5.16 12.92
N GLY A 198 -17.27 4.28 11.93
CA GLY A 198 -17.93 2.98 12.08
C GLY A 198 -17.06 1.92 12.76
N PHE A 199 -15.81 1.75 12.32
CA PHE A 199 -14.94 0.64 12.75
C PHE A 199 -14.53 0.75 14.23
N TRP A 200 -14.29 1.96 14.72
CA TRP A 200 -13.95 2.21 16.12
C TRP A 200 -15.14 2.71 16.95
N SER A 201 -16.39 2.52 16.50
CA SER A 201 -17.56 2.82 17.33
C SER A 201 -17.72 1.83 18.49
N ASN A 202 -18.26 2.30 19.62
CA ASN A 202 -18.68 1.41 20.72
C ASN A 202 -20.13 0.96 20.58
N ASP A 203 -20.96 1.78 19.93
CA ASP A 203 -22.39 1.54 19.77
C ASP A 203 -22.70 1.26 18.30
N LYS A 204 -23.53 0.24 18.08
CA LYS A 204 -24.00 -0.13 16.74
C LYS A 204 -25.05 0.84 16.18
N GLU A 205 -25.67 1.65 17.04
CA GLU A 205 -26.83 2.50 16.67
C GLU A 205 -26.48 3.98 16.55
N THR A 206 -25.51 4.48 17.32
CA THR A 206 -25.07 5.88 17.26
C THR A 206 -23.55 5.94 17.16
N THR A 207 -23.05 6.33 16.00
CA THR A 207 -21.62 6.55 15.77
C THR A 207 -21.27 8.03 15.93
N ASN A 208 -20.06 8.31 16.39
CA ASN A 208 -19.55 9.69 16.49
C ASN A 208 -18.07 9.71 16.09
N LEU A 209 -17.77 10.40 14.99
CA LEU A 209 -16.40 10.45 14.45
C LEU A 209 -15.37 10.88 15.49
N LYS A 210 -15.63 11.92 16.28
CA LYS A 210 -14.67 12.40 17.29
C LYS A 210 -14.38 11.34 18.34
N THR A 211 -15.39 10.59 18.76
CA THR A 211 -15.23 9.52 19.75
C THR A 211 -14.46 8.34 19.16
N SER A 212 -14.85 7.86 17.97
CA SER A 212 -14.18 6.75 17.28
C SER A 212 -12.74 7.09 16.90
N PHE A 213 -12.46 8.32 16.46
CA PHE A 213 -11.11 8.79 16.14
C PHE A 213 -10.22 8.83 17.39
N ASN A 214 -10.72 9.37 18.50
CA ASN A 214 -9.98 9.35 19.77
C ASN A 214 -9.72 7.92 20.25
N ARG A 215 -10.69 7.01 20.06
CA ARG A 215 -10.54 5.60 20.38
C ARG A 215 -9.43 4.96 19.56
N MET A 216 -9.51 5.05 18.24
CA MET A 216 -8.48 4.58 17.31
C MET A 216 -7.09 5.03 17.76
N LEU A 217 -6.93 6.32 18.06
CA LEU A 217 -5.64 6.85 18.51
C LEU A 217 -5.18 6.30 19.86
N SER A 218 -6.08 6.18 20.83
CA SER A 218 -5.76 5.83 22.23
C SER A 218 -5.64 4.34 22.50
N GLU A 219 -6.34 3.52 21.72
CA GLU A 219 -6.32 2.08 21.87
C GLU A 219 -5.31 1.47 20.90
N ASP A 220 -5.29 1.89 19.63
CA ASP A 220 -4.64 1.14 18.56
C ASP A 220 -3.43 1.86 17.93
N TYR A 221 -3.48 3.17 17.70
CA TYR A 221 -2.35 3.88 17.10
C TYR A 221 -1.19 4.10 18.07
N ALA A 222 -1.45 4.80 19.18
CA ALA A 222 -0.42 5.20 20.14
C ALA A 222 -0.96 4.99 21.56
N PRO A 223 -1.05 3.73 22.04
CA PRO A 223 -1.64 3.40 23.34
C PRO A 223 -0.82 3.91 24.52
N GLY A 224 -1.41 3.90 25.72
CA GLY A 224 -0.70 4.28 26.96
C GLY A 224 -0.78 5.78 27.29
N ARG A 225 -0.34 6.13 28.50
CA ARG A 225 -0.42 7.53 29.00
C ARG A 225 0.73 8.38 28.46
N GLU A 226 1.89 7.76 28.30
CA GLU A 226 3.12 8.31 27.74
C GLU A 226 2.91 8.88 26.33
N ASN A 227 2.06 8.23 25.52
CA ASN A 227 1.78 8.65 24.14
C ASN A 227 0.68 9.72 24.02
N LYS A 228 0.20 10.29 25.13
CA LYS A 228 -0.83 11.35 25.12
C LYS A 228 -0.42 12.56 24.29
N PHE A 229 0.86 12.92 24.28
CA PHE A 229 1.35 14.06 23.50
C PHE A 229 1.25 13.79 21.99
N ILE A 230 1.62 12.59 21.54
CA ILE A 230 1.50 12.17 20.13
C ILE A 230 0.05 12.28 19.66
N ARG A 231 -0.90 11.74 20.44
CA ARG A 231 -2.34 11.79 20.11
C ARG A 231 -2.84 13.24 20.00
N LYS A 232 -2.48 14.09 20.96
CA LYS A 232 -2.82 15.52 20.92
C LYS A 232 -2.22 16.23 19.71
N SER A 233 -0.97 15.93 19.37
CA SER A 233 -0.31 16.52 18.20
C SER A 233 -1.04 16.19 16.90
N ILE A 234 -1.51 14.95 16.76
CA ILE A 234 -2.28 14.51 15.59
C ILE A 234 -3.62 15.24 15.51
N ILE A 235 -4.38 15.29 16.61
CA ILE A 235 -5.67 15.99 16.67
C ILE A 235 -5.49 17.47 16.30
N ASN A 236 -4.52 18.15 16.94
CA ASN A 236 -4.22 19.55 16.65
C ASN A 236 -3.82 19.76 15.19
N LYS A 237 -3.08 18.83 14.59
CA LYS A 237 -2.70 18.90 13.17
C LYS A 237 -3.95 18.89 12.28
N ILE A 238 -4.88 17.96 12.50
CA ILE A 238 -6.13 17.86 11.73
C ILE A 238 -7.02 19.08 11.96
N GLU A 239 -7.18 19.53 13.20
CA GLU A 239 -7.98 20.72 13.53
C GLU A 239 -7.39 21.99 12.87
N ASN A 240 -6.07 22.14 12.84
CA ASN A 240 -5.42 23.24 12.13
C ASN A 240 -5.64 23.16 10.61
N GLN A 241 -5.53 21.96 10.02
CA GLN A 241 -5.82 21.74 8.61
C GLN A 241 -7.27 22.09 8.26
N ASN A 242 -8.24 21.66 9.09
CA ASN A 242 -9.64 22.02 8.91
C ASN A 242 -9.87 23.53 9.08
N GLY A 243 -9.13 24.18 9.97
CA GLY A 243 -9.16 25.64 10.14
C GLY A 243 -8.70 26.44 8.93
N LEU A 244 -7.81 25.90 8.08
CA LEU A 244 -7.42 26.52 6.81
C LEU A 244 -8.53 26.43 5.75
N LEU A 245 -9.44 25.47 5.91
CA LEU A 245 -10.54 25.26 4.99
C LEU A 245 -11.78 26.02 5.44
N ARG A 246 -12.18 25.85 6.70
CA ARG A 246 -13.38 26.47 7.25
C ARG A 246 -13.39 26.56 8.77
N ASN A 247 -13.41 25.44 9.50
CA ASN A 247 -13.51 25.43 10.97
C ASN A 247 -12.50 24.47 11.61
N ARG A 248 -11.95 24.84 12.77
CA ARG A 248 -10.99 24.02 13.53
C ARG A 248 -11.61 22.83 14.28
N LYS A 249 -12.74 22.30 13.82
CA LYS A 249 -13.36 21.12 14.44
C LYS A 249 -12.85 19.85 13.75
N LEU A 250 -12.59 18.81 14.53
CA LEU A 250 -12.10 17.52 14.01
C LEU A 250 -13.03 16.92 12.93
N ASP A 251 -14.34 17.06 13.10
CA ASP A 251 -15.37 16.52 12.22
C ASP A 251 -15.77 17.44 11.06
N ASP A 252 -15.18 18.64 10.96
CA ASP A 252 -15.57 19.65 9.99
C ASP A 252 -15.41 19.17 8.54
N MET A 253 -14.27 18.57 8.22
CA MET A 253 -14.05 18.01 6.88
C MET A 253 -15.09 16.94 6.53
N ARG A 254 -15.33 15.98 7.44
CA ARG A 254 -16.36 14.95 7.23
C ARG A 254 -17.73 15.59 7.02
N HIS A 255 -18.08 16.64 7.76
CA HIS A 255 -19.34 17.36 7.59
C HIS A 255 -19.42 18.06 6.22
N ILE A 256 -18.37 18.78 5.81
CA ILE A 256 -18.28 19.44 4.51
C ILE A 256 -18.49 18.43 3.37
N LEU A 257 -17.85 17.27 3.48
CA LEU A 257 -17.90 16.19 2.49
C LEU A 257 -19.27 15.49 2.48
N ALA A 258 -19.76 15.02 3.63
CA ALA A 258 -20.99 14.25 3.74
C ALA A 258 -22.25 15.02 3.31
N HIS A 259 -22.26 16.35 3.47
CA HIS A 259 -23.37 17.19 3.08
C HIS A 259 -23.21 17.86 1.71
N GLY A 260 -22.17 17.51 0.95
CA GLY A 260 -21.93 18.09 -0.38
C GLY A 260 -21.60 19.59 -0.36
N ILE A 261 -21.23 20.14 0.80
CA ILE A 261 -20.89 21.57 0.94
C ILE A 261 -19.68 21.92 0.07
N TYR A 262 -18.73 20.98 -0.04
CA TYR A 262 -17.55 21.12 -0.88
C TYR A 262 -17.89 21.47 -2.34
N LYS A 263 -19.04 21.05 -2.89
CA LYS A 263 -19.43 21.42 -4.26
C LYS A 263 -19.68 22.90 -4.48
N ARG A 264 -19.88 23.67 -3.40
CA ARG A 264 -20.01 25.12 -3.44
C ARG A 264 -18.67 25.84 -3.22
N GLU A 265 -17.67 25.13 -2.72
CA GLU A 265 -16.41 25.70 -2.22
C GLU A 265 -15.18 25.20 -3.01
N GLU A 266 -15.23 24.05 -3.69
CA GLU A 266 -14.06 23.40 -4.31
C GLU A 266 -13.37 24.29 -5.35
N ASN A 267 -14.14 25.12 -6.07
CA ASN A 267 -13.62 26.05 -7.08
C ASN A 267 -12.97 27.31 -6.48
N THR A 268 -13.21 27.59 -5.19
CA THR A 268 -12.62 28.74 -4.49
C THR A 268 -11.39 28.35 -3.67
N TRP A 269 -11.13 27.05 -3.50
CA TRP A 269 -9.96 26.58 -2.78
C TRP A 269 -8.66 26.87 -3.53
N ASN A 270 -7.74 27.51 -2.82
CA ASN A 270 -6.41 27.81 -3.35
C ASN A 270 -5.48 26.59 -3.25
N LYS A 271 -4.25 26.73 -3.78
CA LYS A 271 -3.25 25.66 -3.77
C LYS A 271 -2.93 25.16 -2.35
N GLU A 272 -2.79 26.04 -1.37
CA GLU A 272 -2.47 25.69 0.01
C GLU A 272 -3.59 24.84 0.65
N GLN A 273 -4.84 25.16 0.35
CA GLN A 273 -6.01 24.41 0.79
C GLN A 273 -6.05 23.02 0.16
N TRP A 274 -5.80 22.90 -1.15
CA TRP A 274 -5.68 21.60 -1.82
C TRP A 274 -4.51 20.78 -1.27
N ASP A 275 -3.32 21.38 -1.10
CA ASP A 275 -2.16 20.71 -0.51
C ASP A 275 -2.45 20.23 0.92
N THR A 276 -3.25 20.98 1.67
CA THR A 276 -3.74 20.61 3.01
C THR A 276 -4.66 19.39 2.96
N ILE A 277 -5.58 19.33 1.99
CA ILE A 277 -6.48 18.19 1.76
C ILE A 277 -5.68 16.92 1.45
N TYR A 278 -4.72 16.99 0.52
CA TYR A 278 -3.84 15.85 0.20
C TYR A 278 -3.04 15.40 1.43
N THR A 279 -2.48 16.34 2.19
CA THR A 279 -1.69 16.04 3.40
C THR A 279 -2.56 15.43 4.51
N GLN A 280 -3.81 15.88 4.67
CA GLN A 280 -4.75 15.30 5.62
C GLN A 280 -5.12 13.87 5.22
N ARG A 281 -5.35 13.64 3.93
CA ARG A 281 -5.65 12.30 3.40
C ARG A 281 -4.51 11.32 3.66
N ASP A 282 -3.27 11.69 3.33
CA ASP A 282 -2.11 10.82 3.54
C ASP A 282 -1.95 10.47 5.03
N LEU A 283 -2.11 11.48 5.90
CA LEU A 283 -2.10 11.28 7.35
C LEU A 283 -3.19 10.30 7.81
N LEU A 284 -4.44 10.46 7.35
CA LEU A 284 -5.52 9.57 7.78
C LEU A 284 -5.30 8.13 7.34
N ILE A 285 -4.78 7.91 6.12
CA ILE A 285 -4.45 6.57 5.64
C ILE A 285 -3.38 5.93 6.52
N GLU A 286 -2.29 6.66 6.79
CA GLU A 286 -1.23 6.18 7.68
C GLU A 286 -1.76 5.82 9.07
N LEU A 287 -2.55 6.71 9.69
CA LEU A 287 -3.13 6.46 11.01
C LEU A 287 -4.04 5.23 11.02
N VAL A 288 -4.90 5.08 10.01
CA VAL A 288 -5.84 3.95 9.91
C VAL A 288 -5.08 2.63 9.73
N ILE A 289 -4.13 2.58 8.79
CA ILE A 289 -3.35 1.36 8.53
C ILE A 289 -2.54 0.96 9.76
N GLU A 290 -1.81 1.90 10.37
CA GLU A 290 -1.02 1.63 11.58
C GLU A 290 -1.89 1.14 12.74
N SER A 291 -3.05 1.78 12.94
CA SER A 291 -3.99 1.36 13.98
C SER A 291 -4.51 -0.05 13.74
N LEU A 292 -4.86 -0.38 12.49
CA LEU A 292 -5.31 -1.73 12.13
C LEU A 292 -4.22 -2.77 12.34
N ILE A 293 -3.00 -2.51 11.88
CA ILE A 293 -1.85 -3.40 12.06
C ILE A 293 -1.58 -3.61 13.57
N ASN A 294 -1.57 -2.54 14.36
CA ASN A 294 -1.34 -2.64 15.81
C ASN A 294 -2.48 -3.34 16.55
N LYS A 295 -3.73 -3.17 16.11
CA LYS A 295 -4.87 -3.93 16.64
C LYS A 295 -4.69 -5.42 16.39
N MET A 296 -4.28 -5.78 15.18
CA MET A 296 -4.04 -7.16 14.76
C MET A 296 -2.88 -7.80 15.53
N LYS A 297 -1.80 -7.07 15.80
CA LYS A 297 -0.67 -7.53 16.64
C LYS A 297 -1.10 -7.97 18.05
N LYS A 298 -2.18 -7.40 18.60
CA LYS A 298 -2.65 -7.67 19.97
C LYS A 298 -3.58 -8.87 20.07
N THR A 299 -4.09 -9.38 18.94
CA THR A 299 -5.10 -10.44 18.93
C THR A 299 -4.46 -11.80 18.75
#